data_AF-Q6LD62-F1
#
_entry.id   AF-Q6LD62-F1
#
_cell.length_a   1.000
_cell.length_b   1.000
_cell.length_c   1.000
_cell.angle_alpha   90.00
_cell.angle_beta   90.00
_cell.angle_gamma   90.00
#
_symmetry.space_group_name_H-M   'P 1'
#
loop_
_entity.id
_entity.type
_entity.pdbx_description
1 polymer ?
#
loop_
_entity_poly.entity_id
_entity_poly.type
_entity_poly.pdbx_seq_one_letter_code
_entity_poly.pdbx_strand_id
1 'polypeptide(L)' 'ERYDDMAACMKSVTEQGAELSNEERNLLSVAYKNVVGARRSSWRVVSSIEQKTEGAEKKQQMAREYREK' A
#
# COMPACT_ATOMS: atom_id res chain seq x y z
N GLU A 1 0.70 10.51 -8.11
CA GLU A 1 2.13 10.18 -8.31
C GLU A 1 2.27 8.69 -8.57
N ARG A 2 3.31 8.25 -9.31
CA ARG A 2 3.48 6.86 -9.78
C ARG A 2 4.43 6.05 -8.88
N TYR A 3 4.12 5.97 -7.58
CA TYR A 3 4.99 5.30 -6.60
C TYR A 3 5.05 3.78 -6.76
N ASP A 4 4.00 3.15 -7.28
CA ASP A 4 4.01 1.71 -7.60
C ASP A 4 5.04 1.39 -8.70
N ASP A 5 5.13 2.24 -9.73
CA ASP A 5 6.16 2.09 -10.78
C ASP A 5 7.56 2.35 -10.23
N MET A 6 7.71 3.35 -9.35
CA MET A 6 8.98 3.60 -8.66
C MET A 6 9.40 2.39 -7.80
N ALA A 7 8.46 1.75 -7.09
CA ALA A 7 8.73 0.58 -6.28
C ALA A 7 9.11 -0.64 -7.14
N ALA A 8 8.47 -0.81 -8.31
CA ALA A 8 8.81 -1.86 -9.26
C ALA A 8 10.20 -1.68 -9.87
N CYS A 9 10.55 -0.44 -10.26
CA CYS A 9 11.90 -0.12 -10.73
C CYS A 9 12.94 -0.36 -9.63
N MET A 10 12.71 0.14 -8.41
CA MET A 10 13.67 -0.04 -7.30
C MET A 10 13.81 -1.50 -6.87
N LYS A 11 12.75 -2.32 -6.98
CA LYS A 11 12.84 -3.78 -6.81
C LYS A 11 13.83 -4.39 -7.80
N SER A 12 13.71 -4.03 -9.07
CA SER A 12 14.60 -4.52 -10.13
C SER A 12 16.06 -4.11 -9.87
N VAL A 13 16.30 -2.91 -9.32
CA VAL A 13 17.65 -2.47 -8.90
C VAL A 13 18.16 -3.34 -7.75
N THR A 14 17.34 -3.64 -6.73
CA THR A 14 17.77 -4.49 -5.61
C THR A 14 18.06 -5.93 -6.01
N GLU A 15 17.40 -6.44 -7.05
CA GLU A 15 17.59 -7.80 -7.56
C GLU A 15 18.90 -7.98 -8.34
N GLN A 16 19.57 -6.89 -8.74
CA GLN A 16 20.89 -6.95 -9.39
C GLN A 16 22.01 -7.35 -8.41
N GLY A 17 21.74 -7.34 -7.10
CA GLY A 17 22.66 -7.84 -6.07
C GLY A 17 23.86 -6.95 -5.75
N ALA A 18 23.95 -5.77 -6.38
CA ALA A 18 24.95 -4.76 -6.03
C ALA A 18 24.57 -4.02 -4.75
N GLU A 19 25.57 -3.51 -4.02
CA GLU A 19 25.32 -2.66 -2.87
C GLU A 19 24.70 -1.33 -3.32
N LEU A 20 23.54 -1.00 -2.74
CA LEU A 20 22.84 0.24 -3.05
C LEU A 20 23.63 1.44 -2.53
N SER A 21 23.72 2.49 -3.34
CA SER A 21 24.16 3.82 -2.92
C SER A 21 23.18 4.47 -1.94
N ASN A 22 23.61 5.56 -1.29
CA ASN A 22 22.73 6.34 -0.41
C ASN A 22 21.48 6.86 -1.14
N GLU A 23 21.62 7.27 -2.40
CA GLU A 23 20.51 7.79 -3.21
C GLU A 23 19.51 6.68 -3.55
N GLU A 24 20.00 5.51 -3.98
CA GLU A 24 19.15 4.35 -4.28
C GLU A 24 18.41 3.86 -3.04
N ARG A 25 19.05 3.82 -1.87
CA ARG A 25 18.37 3.47 -0.61
C ARG A 25 17.28 4.48 -0.25
N ASN A 26 17.52 5.76 -0.50
CA ASN A 26 16.50 6.79 -0.29
C ASN A 26 15.32 6.62 -1.26
N LEU A 27 15.57 6.39 -2.54
CA LEU A 27 14.54 6.15 -3.55
C LEU A 27 13.71 4.90 -3.22
N LEU A 28 14.37 3.81 -2.83
CA LEU A 28 13.70 2.58 -2.38
C LEU A 28 12.78 2.88 -1.20
N SER A 29 13.27 3.62 -0.20
CA SER A 29 12.51 3.99 0.99
C SER A 29 11.31 4.86 0.66
N VAL A 30 11.48 5.89 -0.18
CA VAL A 30 10.40 6.80 -0.61
C VAL A 30 9.33 6.03 -1.38
N ALA A 31 9.73 5.16 -2.31
CA ALA A 31 8.79 4.38 -3.12
C ALA A 31 7.89 3.51 -2.24
N TYR A 32 8.48 2.64 -1.41
CA TYR A 32 7.72 1.71 -0.59
C TYR A 32 6.95 2.40 0.54
N LYS A 33 7.49 3.47 1.15
CA LYS A 33 6.77 4.26 2.17
C LYS A 33 5.45 4.80 1.60
N ASN A 34 5.47 5.32 0.38
CA ASN A 34 4.29 5.90 -0.23
C ASN A 34 3.28 4.84 -0.70
N VAL A 35 3.74 3.75 -1.34
CA VAL A 35 2.87 2.64 -1.75
C VAL A 35 2.14 2.04 -0.54
N VAL A 36 2.88 1.69 0.51
CA VAL A 36 2.29 1.11 1.74
C VAL A 36 1.46 2.15 2.48
N GLY A 37 1.88 3.42 2.48
CA GLY A 37 1.12 4.53 3.08
C GLY A 37 -0.27 4.70 2.49
N ALA A 38 -0.38 4.67 1.16
CA ALA A 38 -1.65 4.75 0.45
C ALA A 38 -2.58 3.56 0.78
N ARG A 39 -2.02 2.34 0.80
CA ARG A 39 -2.76 1.12 1.20
C ARG A 39 -3.25 1.18 2.65
N ARG A 40 -2.39 1.57 3.59
CA ARG A 40 -2.77 1.76 5.00
C ARG A 40 -3.85 2.82 5.18
N SER A 41 -3.77 3.92 4.44
CA SER A 41 -4.80 4.96 4.48
C SER A 41 -6.15 4.42 4.00
N SER A 42 -6.14 3.71 2.87
CA SER A 42 -7.32 3.06 2.30
C SER A 42 -7.91 2.03 3.27
N TRP A 43 -7.07 1.17 3.85
CA TRP A 43 -7.48 0.19 4.85
C TRP A 43 -8.15 0.83 6.07
N ARG A 44 -7.62 1.95 6.60
CA ARG A 44 -8.26 2.67 7.71
C ARG A 44 -9.64 3.21 7.34
N VAL A 45 -9.79 3.75 6.12
CA VAL A 45 -11.08 4.26 5.63
C VAL A 45 -12.10 3.13 5.52
N VAL A 46 -11.73 2.04 4.84
CA VAL A 46 -12.61 0.86 4.68
C VAL A 46 -12.96 0.27 6.05
N SER A 47 -11.98 0.22 6.96
CA SER A 47 -12.21 -0.28 8.31
C SER A 47 -13.20 0.56 9.10
N SER A 48 -13.09 1.88 8.97
CA SER A 48 -14.05 2.83 9.56
C SER A 48 -15.44 2.73 8.93
N ILE A 49 -15.53 2.42 7.64
CA ILE A 49 -16.82 2.22 6.95
C ILE A 49 -17.49 0.96 7.47
N GLU A 50 -16.76 -0.16 7.53
CA GLU A 50 -17.30 -1.45 8.01
C GLU A 50 -17.90 -1.31 9.41
N GLN A 51 -17.17 -0.69 10.34
CA GLN A 51 -17.63 -0.42 11.71
C GLN A 51 -18.88 0.47 11.73
N LYS A 52 -18.97 1.49 10.87
CA LYS A 52 -20.15 2.37 10.78
C LYS A 52 -21.35 1.71 10.11
N THR A 53 -21.14 0.63 9.37
CA THR A 53 -22.20 -0.13 8.68
C THR A 53 -22.70 -1.34 9.45
N GLU A 54 -22.31 -1.49 10.72
CA GLU A 54 -22.86 -2.49 11.63
C GLU A 54 -24.40 -2.43 11.63
N GLY A 55 -25.05 -3.57 11.36
CA GLY A 55 -26.50 -3.68 11.21
C GLY A 55 -27.04 -3.56 9.78
N ALA A 56 -26.19 -3.22 8.80
CA ALA A 56 -26.53 -3.28 7.37
C ALA A 56 -25.72 -4.41 6.69
N GLU A 57 -26.17 -5.65 6.86
CA GLU A 57 -25.45 -6.89 6.48
C GLU A 57 -24.81 -6.85 5.08
N LYS A 58 -25.55 -6.40 4.06
CA LYS A 58 -25.02 -6.30 2.69
C LYS A 58 -23.85 -5.30 2.58
N LYS A 59 -23.94 -4.15 3.25
CA LYS A 59 -22.89 -3.12 3.22
C LYS A 59 -21.67 -3.57 4.03
N GLN A 60 -21.90 -4.22 5.16
CA GLN A 60 -20.84 -4.78 5.99
C GLN A 60 -20.07 -5.88 5.25
N GLN A 61 -20.78 -6.80 4.59
CA GLN A 61 -20.16 -7.86 3.78
C GLN A 61 -19.28 -7.28 2.66
N MET A 62 -19.78 -6.29 1.90
CA MET A 62 -18.99 -5.63 0.86
C MET A 62 -17.76 -4.90 1.42
N ALA A 63 -17.89 -4.22 2.56
CA ALA A 63 -16.76 -3.52 3.19
C ALA A 63 -15.69 -4.52 3.68
N ARG A 64 -16.12 -5.65 4.23
CA ARG A 64 -15.23 -6.74 4.65
C ARG A 64 -14.46 -7.34 3.48
N GLU A 65 -15.17 -7.72 2.41
CA GLU A 65 -14.56 -8.27 1.19
C GLU A 65 -13.57 -7.31 0.56
N TYR A 66 -13.86 -6.01 0.58
CA TYR A 66 -12.95 -4.99 0.04
C TYR A 66 -11.73 -4.76 0.95
N ARG A 67 -11.85 -4.98 2.26
CA ARG A 67 -10.74 -4.87 3.22
C ARG A 67 -9.76 -6.03 3.13
N GLU A 68 -10.25 -7.23 2.81
CA GLU A 68 -9.46 -8.46 2.72
C GLU A 68 -8.70 -8.61 1.38
N LYS A 69 -9.06 -7.83 0.35
CA LYS A 69 -8.36 -7.73 -0.94
C LYS A 69 -7.12 -6.83 -0.86
#